data_AF-A0A509LD18-F1
#
_entry.id   AF-A0A509LD18-F1
#
_cell.length_a   1.000
_cell.length_b   1.000
_cell.length_c   1.000
_cell.angle_alpha   90.00
_cell.angle_beta   90.00
_cell.angle_gamma   90.00
#
_symmetry.space_group_name_H-M   'P 1'
#
loop_
_entity.id
_entity.type
_entity.pdbx_description
1 polymer ?
#
loop_
_entity_poly.entity_id
_entity_poly.type
_entity_poly.pdbx_seq_one_letter_code
_entity_poly.pdbx_strand_id
1 'polypeptide(L)'
;MAKTVEQILGGARIILQDLVLPYRNSQDDLLSALNAGLYELKRIRPDAWLTYYGQELPQYADNATDLAASIPTNPMFYQSLIYFVAGYAELKDDEYSVDSRASLLLRAFGSNNTKPGSIG
;
A
#
# COMPACT_ATOMS: atom_id res chain seq x y z
N MET A 1 -9.09 -11.06 -12.27
CA MET A 1 -9.69 -9.75 -11.96
C MET A 1 -8.56 -8.74 -11.86
N ALA A 2 -8.71 -7.57 -12.49
CA ALA A 2 -7.75 -6.48 -12.36
C ALA A 2 -7.75 -5.99 -10.91
N LYS A 3 -6.56 -5.70 -10.39
CA LYS A 3 -6.31 -5.29 -9.02
C LYS A 3 -6.37 -3.76 -8.95
N THR A 4 -7.54 -3.24 -8.59
CA THR A 4 -7.80 -1.79 -8.60
C THR A 4 -7.34 -1.11 -7.32
N VAL A 5 -7.21 0.22 -7.36
CA VAL A 5 -6.91 1.04 -6.18
C VAL A 5 -7.95 0.82 -5.09
N GLU A 6 -9.23 0.83 -5.43
CA GLU A 6 -10.33 0.57 -4.49
C GLU A 6 -10.17 -0.77 -3.76
N GLN A 7 -9.75 -1.82 -4.46
CA GLN A 7 -9.53 -3.13 -3.84
C GLN A 7 -8.32 -3.14 -2.88
N ILE A 8 -7.31 -2.31 -3.12
CA ILE A 8 -6.18 -2.15 -2.19
C ILE A 8 -6.67 -1.49 -0.90
N LEU A 9 -7.41 -0.39 -1.03
CA LEU A 9 -7.96 0.33 0.12
C LEU A 9 -8.93 -0.56 0.90
N GLY A 10 -9.80 -1.30 0.21
CA GLY A 10 -10.69 -2.28 0.83
C GLY A 10 -9.91 -3.37 1.58
N GLY A 11 -8.83 -3.89 0.99
CA GLY A 11 -7.92 -4.84 1.65
C GLY A 11 -7.27 -4.25 2.90
N ALA A 12 -6.83 -3.00 2.85
CA ALA A 12 -6.25 -2.31 4.00
C ALA A 12 -7.30 -2.10 5.11
N ARG A 13 -8.52 -1.70 4.76
CA ARG A 13 -9.63 -1.53 5.72
C ARG A 13 -9.98 -2.83 6.45
N ILE A 14 -9.94 -3.98 5.76
CA ILE A 14 -10.14 -5.29 6.39
C ILE A 14 -9.06 -5.55 7.45
N ILE A 15 -7.79 -5.22 7.17
CA ILE A 15 -6.70 -5.40 8.13
C ILE A 15 -6.84 -4.46 9.33
N LEU A 16 -7.21 -3.21 9.06
CA LEU A 16 -7.43 -2.16 10.07
C LEU A 16 -8.73 -2.34 10.86
N GLN A 17 -9.58 -3.29 10.47
CA GLN A 17 -10.95 -3.46 11.00
C GLN A 17 -11.82 -2.19 10.88
N ASP A 18 -11.51 -1.33 9.90
CA ASP A 18 -12.21 -0.06 9.64
C ASP A 18 -13.34 -0.27 8.63
N LEU A 19 -14.42 -0.93 9.09
CA LEU A 19 -15.51 -1.43 8.24
C LEU A 19 -16.83 -0.67 8.41
N VAL A 20 -16.95 0.17 9.44
CA VAL A 20 -18.20 0.86 9.81
C VAL A 20 -18.04 2.37 9.65
N LEU A 21 -19.05 3.02 9.10
CA LEU A 21 -19.09 4.47 8.94
C LEU A 21 -19.48 5.17 10.27
N PRO A 22 -18.89 6.32 10.60
CA PRO A 22 -17.80 7.00 9.90
C PRO A 22 -16.46 6.26 10.08
N TYR A 23 -15.69 6.16 9.00
CA TYR A 23 -14.40 5.49 9.03
C TYR A 23 -13.39 6.22 9.92
N ARG A 24 -12.56 5.45 10.64
CA ARG A 24 -11.45 6.00 11.44
C ARG A 24 -10.42 6.66 10.52
N ASN A 25 -10.08 5.99 9.41
CA ASN A 25 -9.18 6.51 8.39
C ASN A 25 -10.00 6.95 7.17
N SER A 26 -9.89 8.23 6.83
CA SER A 26 -10.52 8.76 5.62
C SER A 26 -9.95 8.07 4.38
N GLN A 27 -10.73 8.06 3.30
CA GLN A 27 -10.27 7.48 2.04
C GLN A 27 -9.03 8.22 1.50
N ASP A 28 -9.02 9.55 1.59
CA ASP A 28 -7.87 10.39 1.27
C ASP A 28 -6.61 10.03 2.06
N ASP A 29 -6.74 9.73 3.35
CA ASP A 29 -5.61 9.30 4.18
C ASP A 29 -4.98 7.99 3.67
N LEU A 30 -5.82 7.00 3.36
CA LEU A 30 -5.36 5.71 2.85
C LEU A 30 -4.77 5.83 1.42
N LEU A 31 -5.29 6.74 0.60
CA LEU A 31 -4.74 7.06 -0.71
C LEU A 31 -3.37 7.75 -0.61
N SER A 32 -3.20 8.67 0.34
CA SER A 32 -1.90 9.28 0.62
C SER A 32 -0.86 8.22 1.02
N ALA A 33 -1.26 7.26 1.87
CA ALA A 33 -0.42 6.13 2.23
C ALA A 33 -0.07 5.24 1.02
N LEU A 34 -1.04 4.99 0.13
CA LEU A 34 -0.79 4.23 -1.10
C LEU A 34 0.23 4.94 -2.00
N ASN A 35 0.04 6.24 -2.25
CA ASN A 35 0.95 7.03 -3.08
C ASN A 35 2.38 6.99 -2.53
N ALA A 36 2.55 7.16 -1.21
CA ALA A 36 3.85 7.00 -0.56
C ALA A 36 4.43 5.58 -0.75
N GLY A 37 3.58 4.55 -0.64
CA GLY A 37 3.96 3.16 -0.86
C GLY A 37 4.44 2.85 -2.28
N LEU A 38 3.91 3.53 -3.30
CA LEU A 38 4.37 3.36 -4.69
C LEU A 38 5.78 3.91 -4.89
N TYR A 39 6.07 5.08 -4.30
CA TYR A 39 7.42 5.64 -4.31
C TYR A 39 8.42 4.76 -3.54
N GLU A 40 8.03 4.24 -2.38
CA GLU A 40 8.84 3.28 -1.63
C GLU A 40 9.07 1.97 -2.41
N LEU A 41 8.04 1.47 -3.10
CA LEU A 41 8.18 0.30 -3.96
C LEU A 41 9.17 0.57 -5.11
N LYS A 42 9.12 1.75 -5.75
CA LYS A 42 10.10 2.14 -6.79
C LYS A 42 11.52 2.26 -6.23
N ARG A 43 11.68 2.72 -4.98
CA ARG A 43 12.98 2.80 -4.30
C ARG A 43 13.60 1.42 -4.05
N ILE A 44 12.81 0.45 -3.59
CA ILE A 44 13.29 -0.90 -3.26
C ILE A 44 13.40 -1.77 -4.52
N ARG A 45 12.42 -1.66 -5.42
CA ARG A 45 12.26 -2.47 -6.63
C ARG A 45 11.98 -1.58 -7.84
N PRO A 46 12.99 -0.85 -8.34
CA PRO A 46 12.83 -0.06 -9.56
C PRO A 46 12.48 -0.92 -10.78
N ASP A 47 12.83 -2.21 -10.77
CA ASP A 47 12.47 -3.19 -11.79
C ASP A 47 10.96 -3.50 -11.87
N ALA A 48 10.19 -3.27 -10.80
CA ALA A 48 8.73 -3.38 -10.83
C ALA A 48 8.07 -2.33 -11.74
N TRP A 49 8.83 -1.33 -12.17
CA TRP A 49 8.37 -0.13 -12.87
C TRP A 49 9.04 0.05 -14.23
N LEU A 50 9.44 -1.04 -14.89
CA LEU A 50 10.08 -0.99 -16.22
C LEU A 50 9.29 -0.19 -17.25
N THR A 51 7.95 -0.25 -17.21
CA THR A 51 7.05 0.51 -18.08
C THR A 51 7.08 2.02 -17.83
N TYR A 52 7.52 2.44 -16.63
CA TYR A 52 7.61 3.84 -16.19
C TYR A 52 9.06 4.33 -16.10
N TYR A 53 9.96 3.72 -16.85
CA TYR A 53 11.36 4.15 -16.87
C TYR A 53 11.47 5.59 -17.39
N GLY A 54 11.96 6.51 -16.56
CA GLY A 54 12.06 7.94 -16.88
C GLY A 54 10.74 8.71 -16.81
N GLN A 55 9.65 8.08 -16.36
CA GLN A 55 8.36 8.74 -16.14
C GLN A 55 8.05 8.87 -14.64
N GLU A 56 7.19 9.83 -14.34
CA GLU A 56 6.59 9.96 -13.01
C GLU A 56 5.65 8.79 -12.73
N LEU A 57 5.61 8.39 -11.47
CA LEU A 57 4.67 7.36 -11.02
C LEU A 57 3.25 7.92 -11.01
N PRO A 58 2.23 7.08 -11.25
CA PRO A 58 0.85 7.49 -11.06
C PRO A 58 0.61 7.89 -9.61
N GLN A 59 -0.12 8.98 -9.42
CA GLN A 59 -0.66 9.39 -8.12
C GLN A 59 -2.18 9.32 -8.21
N TYR A 60 -2.80 8.82 -7.15
CA TYR A 60 -4.25 8.61 -7.08
C TYR A 60 -4.87 9.57 -6.06
N ALA A 61 -6.02 10.12 -6.40
CA ALA A 61 -6.84 10.95 -5.52
C ALA A 61 -8.24 10.32 -5.30
N ASP A 62 -9.02 10.84 -4.34
CA ASP A 62 -10.36 10.34 -4.06
C ASP A 62 -11.36 10.77 -5.13
N ASN A 63 -11.28 10.13 -6.29
CA ASN A 63 -12.23 10.26 -7.38
C ASN A 63 -12.52 8.90 -8.03
N ALA A 64 -13.70 8.77 -8.64
CA ALA A 64 -14.17 7.51 -9.19
C ALA A 64 -13.25 6.92 -10.27
N THR A 65 -12.56 7.76 -11.04
CA THR A 65 -11.65 7.33 -12.10
C THR A 65 -10.40 6.68 -11.53
N ASP A 66 -9.79 7.30 -10.53
CA ASP A 66 -8.57 6.82 -9.88
C ASP A 66 -8.84 5.58 -9.03
N LEU A 67 -9.97 5.52 -8.32
CA LEU A 67 -10.36 4.34 -7.53
C LEU A 67 -10.58 3.10 -8.41
N ALA A 68 -11.15 3.29 -9.59
CA ALA A 68 -11.35 2.23 -10.58
C ALA A 68 -10.08 1.87 -11.36
N ALA A 69 -9.01 2.69 -11.27
CA ALA A 69 -7.77 2.45 -12.00
C ALA A 69 -7.06 1.18 -11.49
N SER A 70 -6.48 0.43 -12.43
CA SER A 70 -5.61 -0.70 -12.11
C SER A 70 -4.20 -0.20 -11.82
N ILE A 71 -3.56 -0.74 -10.79
CA ILE A 71 -2.15 -0.45 -10.53
C ILE A 71 -1.30 -1.04 -11.67
N PRO A 72 -0.44 -0.26 -12.33
CA PRO A 72 0.29 -0.69 -13.51
C PRO A 72 1.61 -1.38 -13.13
N THR A 73 1.55 -2.30 -12.16
CA THR A 73 2.69 -3.11 -11.70
C THR A 73 2.35 -4.60 -11.76
N ASN A 74 3.37 -5.44 -11.58
CA ASN A 74 3.16 -6.87 -11.49
C ASN A 74 2.23 -7.20 -10.29
N PRO A 75 1.16 -8.00 -10.48
CA PRO A 75 0.24 -8.40 -9.41
C PRO A 75 0.91 -9.02 -8.17
N MET A 76 2.13 -9.54 -8.29
CA MET A 76 2.90 -10.07 -7.15
C MET A 76 3.14 -9.02 -6.05
N PHE A 77 3.21 -7.74 -6.37
CA PHE A 77 3.45 -6.66 -5.40
C PHE A 77 2.17 -6.16 -4.72
N TYR A 78 1.01 -6.63 -5.18
CA TYR A 78 -0.30 -6.17 -4.71
C TYR A 78 -0.47 -6.33 -3.19
N GLN A 79 -0.14 -7.51 -2.67
CA GLN A 79 -0.28 -7.80 -1.25
C GLN A 79 0.66 -6.93 -0.40
N SER A 80 1.87 -6.67 -0.90
CA SER A 80 2.82 -5.79 -0.25
C SER A 80 2.22 -4.38 -0.10
N LEU A 81 1.64 -3.82 -1.16
CA LEU A 81 1.03 -2.49 -1.10
C LEU A 81 -0.09 -2.40 -0.06
N ILE A 82 -0.93 -3.44 0.06
CA ILE A 82 -1.97 -3.50 1.11
C ILE A 82 -1.34 -3.42 2.50
N TYR A 83 -0.28 -4.20 2.76
CA TYR A 83 0.42 -4.16 4.05
C TYR A 83 1.07 -2.82 4.34
N PHE A 84 1.61 -2.17 3.31
CA PHE A 84 2.17 -0.84 3.45
C PHE A 84 1.10 0.18 3.86
N VAL A 85 -0.04 0.22 3.16
CA VAL A 85 -1.14 1.15 3.48
C VAL A 85 -1.65 0.94 4.90
N ALA A 86 -1.91 -0.31 5.29
CA ALA A 86 -2.36 -0.63 6.64
C ALA A 86 -1.30 -0.28 7.70
N GLY A 87 -0.04 -0.60 7.46
CA GLY A 87 1.05 -0.27 8.39
C GLY A 87 1.26 1.24 8.54
N TYR A 88 1.14 1.99 7.45
CA TYR A 88 1.25 3.45 7.47
C TYR A 88 0.10 4.09 8.24
N ALA A 89 -1.13 3.60 8.06
CA ALA A 89 -2.29 4.08 8.81
C ALA A 89 -2.15 3.81 10.32
N GLU A 90 -1.67 2.62 10.71
CA GLU A 90 -1.42 2.28 12.12
C GLU A 90 -0.29 3.11 12.75
N LEU A 91 0.72 3.55 11.98
CA LEU A 91 1.75 4.47 12.49
C LEU A 91 1.21 5.87 12.79
N LYS A 92 0.21 6.33 12.03
CA LYS A 92 -0.46 7.62 12.25
C LYS A 92 -1.34 7.57 13.50
N ASP A 93 -1.75 6.38 13.91
CA ASP A 93 -2.78 6.17 14.90
C ASP A 93 -2.25 6.35 16.33
N ASP A 94 -2.53 7.51 16.94
CA ASP A 94 -2.11 7.86 18.29
C ASP A 94 -3.21 7.55 19.31
N GLU A 95 -3.41 6.26 19.58
CA GLU A 95 -4.23 5.77 20.70
C GLU A 95 -3.43 4.69 21.43
N TYR A 96 -2.52 5.10 22.31
CA TYR A 96 -1.75 4.27 23.26
C TYR A 96 -1.53 2.80 22.84
N SER A 97 -0.38 2.50 22.19
CA SER A 97 0.24 1.16 22.09
C SER A 97 -0.21 0.21 20.95
N VAL A 98 0.27 0.41 19.71
CA VAL A 98 0.50 -0.73 18.77
C VAL A 98 1.65 -0.59 17.74
N ASP A 99 2.74 0.12 18.06
CA ASP A 99 3.95 0.22 17.21
C ASP A 99 4.50 -1.14 16.70
N SER A 100 4.28 -2.20 17.48
CA SER A 100 4.70 -3.56 17.12
C SER A 100 3.96 -4.11 15.89
N ARG A 101 2.68 -3.79 15.67
CA ARG A 101 1.91 -4.25 14.50
C ARG A 101 2.32 -3.50 13.25
N ALA A 102 2.44 -2.18 13.33
CA ALA A 102 2.89 -1.35 12.23
C ALA A 102 4.29 -1.74 11.74
N SER A 103 5.24 -1.92 12.66
CA SER A 103 6.60 -2.36 12.33
C SER A 103 6.64 -3.76 11.70
N LEU A 104 5.77 -4.68 12.12
CA LEU A 104 5.61 -5.99 11.47
C LEU A 104 5.09 -5.87 10.04
N LEU A 105 4.10 -5.01 9.77
CA LEU A 105 3.54 -4.81 8.44
C LEU A 105 4.57 -4.16 7.48
N LEU A 106 5.35 -3.19 7.94
CA LEU A 106 6.44 -2.60 7.15
C LEU A 106 7.58 -3.60 6.90
N ARG A 107 7.90 -4.46 7.87
CA ARG A 107 8.85 -5.56 7.66
C ARG A 107 8.32 -6.57 6.65
N ALA A 108 7.03 -6.91 6.70
CA ALA A 108 6.40 -7.80 5.73
C ALA A 108 6.42 -7.20 4.32
N PHE A 109 6.17 -5.89 4.18
CA PHE A 109 6.35 -5.17 2.92
C PHE A 109 7.79 -5.31 2.39
N GLY A 110 8.79 -5.03 3.23
CA GLY A 110 10.20 -5.18 2.86
C GLY A 110 10.53 -6.61 2.43
N SER A 111 10.16 -7.61 3.24
CA SER A 111 10.44 -9.02 3.00
C SER A 111 9.82 -9.53 1.70
N ASN A 112 8.55 -9.20 1.44
CA ASN A 112 7.85 -9.60 0.21
C ASN A 112 8.44 -8.97 -1.05
N ASN A 113 9.11 -7.82 -0.91
CA ASN A 113 9.70 -7.10 -2.03
C ASN A 113 11.19 -7.42 -2.23
N THR A 114 11.86 -8.03 -1.24
CA THR A 114 13.23 -8.56 -1.38
C THR A 114 13.24 -9.94 -2.04
N LYS A 115 14.29 -10.26 -2.82
CA LYS A 115 14.38 -11.52 -3.58
C LYS A 115 14.23 -12.76 -2.68
N PRO A 116 13.56 -13.84 -3.14
CA PRO A 116 13.68 -15.15 -2.50
C PRO A 116 15.10 -15.67 -2.76
N GLY A 117 15.93 -15.77 -1.72
CA GLY A 117 17.29 -16.33 -1.86
C GLY A 117 18.37 -15.85 -0.89
N SER A 118 18.05 -15.12 0.18
CA SER A 118 19.01 -14.90 1.27
C SER A 118 18.80 -15.97 2.34
N ILE A 119 19.47 -17.10 2.17
CA ILE A 119 19.62 -18.12 3.21
C ILE A 119 20.52 -17.53 4.30
N GLY A 120 19.98 -17.46 5.51
CA GLY A 120 20.70 -17.33 6.77
C GLY A 120 20.04 -18.23 7.76
#